data_AF-A0A9W6GL60-F1
#
_entry.id   AF-A0A9W6GL60-F1
#
_cell.length_a   1.000
_cell.length_b   1.000
_cell.length_c   1.000
_cell.angle_alpha   90.00
_cell.angle_beta   90.00
_cell.angle_gamma   90.00
#
_symmetry.space_group_name_H-M   'P 1'
#
loop_
_entity.id
_entity.type
_entity.pdbx_description
1 polymer ?
#
loop_
_entity_poly.entity_id
_entity_poly.type
_entity_poly.pdbx_seq_one_letter_code
_entity_poly.pdbx_strand_id
1 'polypeptide(L)'
;MRSQYLPIPLYENFDKIYNEFQNIYSDPKKRSRLFGKFIFIDYKEFIERKSKFFWHLSSIDKTEKYTVNPCTNEVPIGVCEYTNHCEEETSNDLIEILDRIPCIYRGSRITWIDEVIKLATKKSKLVKVWKVYNSKKSKTKLKLRFQEGTADYIIIFEEDNKKSSYRLITAFPVVLKGSKRKFDKQYERYQKIKKPAGS
;
A
#
# COMPACT_ATOMS: atom_id res chain seq x y z
N MET A 1 8.14 -17.10 4.66
CA MET A 1 7.05 -17.64 5.50
C MET A 1 5.79 -16.85 5.16
N ARG A 2 4.71 -17.49 4.70
CA ARG A 2 3.45 -16.79 4.37
C ARG A 2 2.76 -16.33 5.66
N SER A 3 2.23 -15.10 5.70
CA SER A 3 1.42 -14.64 6.84
C SER A 3 0.14 -15.47 6.90
N GLN A 4 -0.22 -15.94 8.10
CA GLN A 4 -1.50 -16.64 8.31
C GLN A 4 -2.71 -15.69 8.25
N TYR A 5 -2.48 -14.39 8.45
CA TYR A 5 -3.53 -13.37 8.47
C TYR A 5 -3.74 -12.69 7.12
N LEU A 6 -2.73 -12.68 6.26
CA LEU A 6 -2.76 -12.02 4.96
C LEU A 6 -2.44 -13.04 3.85
N PRO A 7 -3.43 -13.86 3.42
CA PRO A 7 -3.24 -14.74 2.29
C PRO A 7 -2.92 -13.92 1.03
N ILE A 8 -2.10 -14.48 0.14
CA ILE A 8 -1.81 -13.89 -1.16
C ILE A 8 -2.63 -14.68 -2.18
N PRO A 9 -3.68 -14.09 -2.77
CA PRO A 9 -4.39 -14.73 -3.86
C PRO A 9 -3.48 -14.85 -5.07
N LEU A 10 -3.63 -15.95 -5.80
CA LEU A 10 -2.90 -16.15 -7.05
C LEU A 10 -3.63 -15.39 -8.16
N TYR A 11 -3.02 -14.29 -8.61
CA TYR A 11 -3.52 -13.52 -9.74
C TYR A 11 -2.62 -13.74 -10.94
N GLU A 12 -3.23 -14.08 -12.06
CA GLU A 12 -2.53 -14.33 -13.32
C GLU A 12 -2.27 -13.05 -14.12
N ASN A 13 -3.07 -11.99 -13.93
CA ASN A 13 -2.93 -10.73 -14.66
C ASN A 13 -3.57 -9.53 -13.91
N PHE A 14 -3.37 -8.32 -14.43
CA PHE A 14 -3.94 -7.10 -13.85
C PHE A 14 -5.47 -7.00 -13.93
N ASP A 15 -6.13 -7.68 -14.87
CA ASP A 15 -7.59 -7.65 -14.97
C ASP A 15 -8.23 -8.35 -13.77
N LYS A 16 -7.72 -9.52 -13.38
CA LYS A 16 -8.19 -10.22 -12.17
C LYS A 16 -7.95 -9.39 -10.90
N ILE A 17 -6.79 -8.74 -10.80
CA ILE A 17 -6.49 -7.85 -9.67
C ILE A 17 -7.43 -6.63 -9.67
N TYR A 18 -7.71 -6.06 -10.84
CA TYR A 18 -8.59 -4.90 -10.96
C TYR A 18 -10.04 -5.23 -10.63
N ASN A 19 -10.53 -6.40 -11.05
CA ASN A 19 -11.87 -6.87 -10.67
C ASN A 19 -11.99 -6.98 -9.14
N GLU A 20 -10.98 -7.51 -8.47
CA GLU A 20 -10.97 -7.57 -7.01
C GLU A 20 -10.93 -6.16 -6.38
N PHE A 21 -10.08 -5.28 -6.92
CA PHE A 21 -10.04 -3.88 -6.51
C PHE A 21 -11.42 -3.22 -6.65
N GLN A 22 -12.15 -3.46 -7.74
CA GLN A 22 -13.50 -2.94 -7.93
C GLN A 22 -14.50 -3.57 -6.96
N ASN A 23 -14.40 -4.87 -6.69
CA ASN A 23 -15.29 -5.54 -5.74
C ASN A 23 -15.18 -4.96 -4.33
N ILE A 24 -13.96 -4.64 -3.89
CA ILE A 24 -13.69 -4.07 -2.57
C ILE A 24 -14.03 -2.58 -2.53
N TYR A 25 -13.62 -1.84 -3.57
CA TYR A 25 -13.56 -0.39 -3.50
C TYR A 25 -14.54 0.34 -4.41
N SER A 26 -15.27 -0.29 -5.33
CA SER A 26 -16.28 0.44 -6.13
C SER A 26 -17.55 0.76 -5.35
N ASP A 27 -17.96 -0.10 -4.41
CA ASP A 27 -19.15 0.11 -3.58
C ASP A 27 -18.78 0.70 -2.21
N PRO A 28 -19.14 1.97 -1.91
CA PRO A 28 -18.86 2.59 -0.61
C PRO A 28 -19.44 1.84 0.59
N LYS A 29 -20.50 1.03 0.41
CA LYS A 29 -21.11 0.24 1.49
C LYS A 29 -20.28 -1.00 1.86
N LYS A 30 -19.50 -1.54 0.92
CA LYS A 30 -18.61 -2.69 1.14
C LYS A 30 -17.26 -2.31 1.74
N ARG A 31 -16.85 -1.04 1.59
CA ARG A 31 -15.54 -0.56 2.06
C ARG A 31 -15.43 -0.62 3.58
N SER A 32 -14.31 -1.16 4.06
CA SER A 32 -13.95 -1.11 5.47
C SER A 32 -13.88 0.35 5.98
N ARG A 33 -14.31 0.57 7.22
CA ARG A 33 -14.11 1.84 7.93
C ARG A 33 -12.86 1.77 8.80
N LEU A 34 -12.07 2.83 8.81
CA LEU A 34 -10.90 2.95 9.67
C LEU A 34 -11.23 3.81 10.88
N PHE A 35 -11.24 3.21 12.08
CA PHE A 35 -11.62 3.88 13.32
C PHE A 35 -12.97 4.61 13.23
N GLY A 36 -13.96 3.97 12.58
CA GLY A 36 -15.30 4.51 12.35
C GLY A 36 -15.42 5.52 11.20
N LYS A 37 -14.30 6.03 10.67
CA LYS A 37 -14.28 7.01 9.59
C LYS A 37 -14.31 6.35 8.21
N PHE A 38 -14.96 7.02 7.26
CA PHE A 38 -15.03 6.59 5.86
C PHE A 38 -13.64 6.66 5.20
N ILE A 39 -13.37 5.74 4.28
CA ILE A 39 -12.16 5.73 3.46
C ILE A 39 -12.51 6.20 2.05
N PHE A 40 -12.01 7.38 1.71
CA PHE A 40 -12.10 7.95 0.38
C PHE A 40 -10.97 7.44 -0.52
N ILE A 41 -11.32 7.05 -1.74
CA ILE A 41 -10.42 6.66 -2.81
C ILE A 41 -10.73 7.54 -4.02
N ASP A 42 -9.70 8.03 -4.68
CA ASP A 42 -9.85 8.89 -5.85
C ASP A 42 -9.97 8.05 -7.13
N TYR A 43 -11.13 8.13 -7.78
CA TYR A 43 -11.48 7.39 -9.00
C TYR A 43 -11.59 8.28 -10.23
N LYS A 44 -11.10 9.52 -10.18
CA LYS A 44 -11.40 10.52 -11.22
C LYS A 44 -10.72 10.27 -12.57
N GLU A 45 -9.58 9.58 -12.57
CA GLU A 45 -8.75 9.40 -13.77
C GLU A 45 -8.60 7.92 -14.10
N PHE A 46 -8.59 7.59 -15.39
CA PHE A 46 -8.45 6.23 -15.91
C PHE A 46 -7.36 6.15 -16.98
N ILE A 47 -6.63 5.05 -17.00
CA ILE A 47 -5.60 4.70 -17.97
C ILE A 47 -5.83 3.22 -18.33
N GLU A 48 -5.91 2.89 -19.62
CA GLU A 48 -6.19 1.51 -20.08
C GLU A 48 -7.41 0.88 -19.37
N ARG A 49 -8.52 1.64 -19.28
CA ARG A 49 -9.80 1.25 -18.65
C ARG A 49 -9.71 0.96 -17.14
N LYS A 50 -8.56 1.16 -16.50
CA LYS A 50 -8.36 0.99 -15.05
C LYS A 50 -8.09 2.33 -14.38
N SER A 51 -8.53 2.51 -13.15
CA SER A 51 -8.32 3.79 -12.48
C SER A 51 -6.82 4.08 -12.29
N LYS A 52 -6.42 5.34 -12.44
CA LYS A 52 -5.03 5.77 -12.20
C LYS A 52 -4.59 5.46 -10.77
N PHE A 53 -5.53 5.47 -9.82
CA PHE A 53 -5.27 5.09 -8.45
C PHE A 53 -5.00 3.59 -8.28
N PHE A 54 -5.69 2.73 -9.02
CA PHE A 54 -5.35 1.31 -9.08
C PHE A 54 -3.89 1.14 -9.53
N TRP A 55 -3.53 1.76 -10.65
CA TRP A 55 -2.15 1.71 -11.15
C TRP A 55 -1.15 2.24 -10.13
N HIS A 56 -1.49 3.31 -9.41
CA HIS A 56 -0.64 3.85 -8.34
C HIS A 56 -0.37 2.83 -7.21
N LEU A 57 -1.34 1.98 -6.88
CA LEU A 57 -1.17 0.91 -5.88
C LEU A 57 -0.39 -0.28 -6.44
N SER A 58 -0.62 -0.62 -7.71
CA SER A 58 -0.15 -1.84 -8.37
C SER A 58 1.08 -1.65 -9.26
N SER A 59 1.83 -0.57 -9.11
CA SER A 59 3.06 -0.29 -9.87
C SER A 59 4.19 0.20 -8.95
N ILE A 60 5.43 0.06 -9.40
CA ILE A 60 6.62 0.60 -8.73
C ILE A 60 7.10 1.87 -9.45
N ASP A 61 7.80 2.71 -8.69
CA ASP A 61 8.45 3.90 -9.27
C ASP A 61 9.61 3.48 -10.18
N LYS A 62 9.81 4.14 -11.33
CA LYS A 62 10.92 3.80 -12.25
C LYS A 62 12.29 3.91 -11.58
N THR A 63 12.40 4.77 -10.57
CA THR A 63 13.64 4.99 -9.79
C THR A 63 13.85 3.97 -8.67
N GLU A 64 12.85 3.15 -8.36
CA GLU A 64 12.92 2.18 -7.27
C GLU A 64 13.66 0.92 -7.74
N LYS A 65 14.94 0.81 -7.39
CA LYS A 65 15.79 -0.34 -7.73
C LYS A 65 15.99 -1.27 -6.54
N TYR A 66 16.00 -2.58 -6.82
CA TYR A 66 16.23 -3.62 -5.83
C TYR A 66 17.51 -4.38 -6.17
N THR A 67 18.32 -4.72 -5.16
CA THR A 67 19.44 -5.66 -5.33
C THR A 67 18.94 -7.07 -5.63
N VAL A 68 17.79 -7.43 -5.05
CA VAL A 68 17.07 -8.68 -5.33
C VAL A 68 15.59 -8.34 -5.39
N ASN A 69 14.93 -8.72 -6.48
CA ASN A 69 13.52 -8.41 -6.68
C ASN A 69 12.65 -9.06 -5.57
N PRO A 70 11.70 -8.32 -4.96
CA PRO A 70 10.87 -8.87 -3.89
C PRO A 70 10.04 -10.09 -4.29
N CYS A 71 9.79 -10.25 -5.59
CA CYS A 71 9.02 -11.35 -6.15
C CYS A 71 9.85 -12.60 -6.47
N THR A 72 11.18 -12.59 -6.37
CA THR A 72 12.07 -13.69 -6.84
C THR A 72 11.70 -15.09 -6.33
N ASN A 73 11.06 -15.21 -5.16
CA ASN A 73 10.61 -16.48 -4.59
C ASN A 73 9.09 -16.53 -4.34
N GLU A 74 8.32 -15.72 -5.06
CA GLU A 74 6.87 -15.71 -4.95
C GLU A 74 6.20 -16.07 -6.27
N VAL A 75 5.03 -16.70 -6.18
CA VAL A 75 4.24 -17.14 -7.33
C VAL A 75 4.01 -16.05 -8.40
N PRO A 76 3.82 -14.76 -8.06
CA PRO A 76 3.69 -13.69 -9.05
C PRO A 76 4.83 -13.59 -10.07
N ILE A 77 6.03 -14.11 -9.82
CA ILE A 77 7.13 -14.03 -10.79
C ILE A 77 6.88 -14.86 -12.05
N GLY A 78 6.25 -16.04 -11.90
CA GLY A 78 6.00 -16.95 -13.01
C GLY A 78 4.96 -16.46 -14.03
N VAL A 79 4.22 -15.40 -13.68
CA VAL A 79 3.16 -14.81 -14.51
C VAL A 79 3.42 -13.33 -14.84
N CYS A 80 4.54 -12.77 -14.40
CA CYS A 80 4.81 -11.35 -14.54
C CYS A 80 5.48 -11.04 -15.88
N GLU A 81 4.67 -10.55 -16.82
CA GLU A 81 5.12 -10.04 -18.13
C GLU A 81 6.08 -8.85 -18.01
N TYR A 82 6.11 -8.18 -16.85
CA TYR A 82 6.93 -7.00 -16.59
C TYR A 82 8.26 -7.28 -15.89
N THR A 83 8.68 -8.54 -15.76
CA THR A 83 9.89 -8.92 -15.01
C THR A 83 11.14 -8.26 -15.60
N ASN A 84 11.29 -8.29 -16.94
CA ASN A 84 12.43 -7.68 -17.63
C ASN A 84 12.46 -6.14 -17.46
N HIS A 85 11.29 -5.49 -17.37
CA HIS A 85 11.20 -4.04 -17.15
C HIS A 85 11.61 -3.60 -15.73
N CYS A 86 11.72 -4.53 -14.79
CA CYS A 86 12.23 -4.24 -13.44
C CYS A 86 13.77 -4.27 -13.40
N GLU A 87 14.40 -5.00 -14.31
CA GLU A 87 15.85 -5.26 -14.35
C GLU A 87 16.55 -4.40 -15.40
N GLU A 88 15.89 -4.15 -16.52
CA GLU A 88 16.40 -3.37 -17.66
C GLU A 88 15.62 -2.05 -17.82
N GLU A 89 16.25 -1.03 -18.39
CA GLU A 89 15.58 0.22 -18.79
C GLU A 89 14.82 0.05 -20.11
N THR A 90 13.94 -0.95 -20.16
CA THR A 90 13.09 -1.22 -21.31
C THR A 90 11.78 -0.46 -21.16
N SER A 91 11.43 0.37 -22.15
CA SER A 91 10.17 1.12 -22.17
C SER A 91 9.05 0.30 -22.83
N ASN A 92 7.82 0.59 -22.41
CA ASN A 92 6.57 0.11 -23.00
C ASN A 92 5.59 1.28 -22.95
N ASP A 93 4.69 1.43 -23.93
CA ASP A 93 3.70 2.50 -23.99
C ASP A 93 2.97 2.71 -22.65
N LEU A 94 2.58 1.62 -21.98
CA LEU A 94 1.92 1.72 -20.67
C LEU A 94 2.86 2.26 -19.58
N ILE A 95 4.13 1.87 -19.59
CA ILE A 95 5.13 2.35 -18.62
C ILE A 95 5.37 3.86 -18.79
N GLU A 96 5.37 4.34 -20.03
CA GLU A 96 5.51 5.77 -20.33
C GLU A 96 4.28 6.55 -19.92
N ILE A 97 3.08 6.07 -20.24
CA ILE A 97 1.82 6.73 -19.85
C ILE A 97 1.65 6.76 -18.32
N LEU A 98 2.04 5.69 -17.62
CA LEU A 98 1.92 5.60 -16.17
C LEU A 98 3.03 6.35 -15.42
N ASP A 99 4.16 6.61 -16.09
CA ASP A 99 5.44 6.98 -15.49
C ASP A 99 5.87 6.02 -14.36
N ARG A 100 5.50 4.74 -14.49
CA ARG A 100 5.66 3.69 -13.46
C ARG A 100 5.72 2.32 -14.12
N ILE A 101 6.36 1.37 -13.47
CA ILE A 101 6.43 -0.02 -13.95
C ILE A 101 5.29 -0.82 -13.30
N PRO A 102 4.31 -1.36 -14.06
CA PRO A 102 3.29 -2.25 -13.52
C PRO A 102 3.92 -3.43 -12.76
N CYS A 103 3.39 -3.75 -11.57
CA CYS A 103 3.95 -4.77 -10.69
C CYS A 103 2.85 -5.69 -10.12
N ILE A 104 2.76 -6.92 -10.62
CA ILE A 104 1.81 -7.95 -10.14
C ILE A 104 2.04 -8.26 -8.65
N TYR A 105 3.30 -8.28 -8.20
CA TYR A 105 3.63 -8.48 -6.78
C TYR A 105 3.01 -7.40 -5.87
N ARG A 106 2.96 -6.14 -6.30
CA ARG A 106 2.25 -5.08 -5.56
C ARG A 106 0.75 -5.19 -5.71
N GLY A 107 0.25 -5.41 -6.93
CA GLY A 107 -1.17 -5.54 -7.22
C GLY A 107 -1.84 -6.68 -6.45
N SER A 108 -1.20 -7.85 -6.38
CA SER A 108 -1.71 -9.03 -5.66
C SER A 108 -1.95 -8.82 -4.16
N ARG A 109 -1.43 -7.73 -3.57
CA ARG A 109 -1.59 -7.38 -2.16
C ARG A 109 -2.63 -6.28 -1.94
N ILE A 110 -3.42 -5.93 -2.95
CA ILE A 110 -4.46 -4.91 -2.82
C ILE A 110 -5.51 -5.30 -1.78
N THR A 111 -5.81 -6.59 -1.66
CA THR A 111 -6.71 -7.17 -0.65
C THR A 111 -6.19 -7.00 0.77
N TRP A 112 -4.86 -6.88 0.96
CA TRP A 112 -4.27 -6.71 2.29
C TRP A 112 -4.65 -5.37 2.93
N ILE A 113 -5.03 -4.38 2.14
CA ILE A 113 -5.39 -3.05 2.64
C ILE A 113 -6.55 -3.18 3.65
N ASP A 114 -7.62 -3.87 3.27
CA ASP A 114 -8.81 -4.06 4.11
C ASP A 114 -8.52 -4.93 5.34
N GLU A 115 -7.72 -5.99 5.20
CA GLU A 115 -7.34 -6.84 6.32
C GLU A 115 -6.49 -6.08 7.36
N VAL A 116 -5.53 -5.27 6.91
CA VAL A 116 -4.72 -4.43 7.81
C VAL A 116 -5.59 -3.34 8.47
N ILE A 117 -6.58 -2.77 7.78
CA ILE A 117 -7.55 -1.84 8.39
C ILE A 117 -8.36 -2.53 9.49
N LYS A 118 -8.84 -3.77 9.24
CA LYS A 118 -9.57 -4.58 10.24
C LYS A 118 -8.70 -4.85 11.46
N LEU A 119 -7.45 -5.29 11.24
CA LEU A 119 -6.48 -5.54 12.31
C LEU A 119 -6.16 -4.27 13.12
N ALA A 120 -5.97 -3.13 12.45
CA ALA A 120 -5.73 -1.85 13.09
C ALA A 120 -6.93 -1.41 13.95
N THR A 121 -8.14 -1.55 13.43
CA THR A 121 -9.38 -1.20 14.14
C THR A 121 -9.58 -2.07 15.38
N LYS A 122 -9.19 -3.35 15.31
CA LYS A 122 -9.14 -4.29 16.45
C LYS A 122 -7.96 -4.06 17.41
N LYS A 123 -7.13 -3.03 17.18
CA LYS A 123 -5.92 -2.71 17.97
C LYS A 123 -4.94 -3.89 18.05
N SER A 124 -4.84 -4.69 16.98
CA SER A 124 -3.89 -5.79 16.91
C SER A 124 -2.45 -5.29 17.09
N LYS A 125 -1.64 -6.02 17.88
CA LYS A 125 -0.21 -5.73 18.08
C LYS A 125 0.61 -5.89 16.79
N LEU A 126 0.07 -6.58 15.79
CA LEU A 126 0.69 -6.76 14.48
C LEU A 126 0.68 -5.47 13.62
N VAL A 127 -0.15 -4.49 13.98
CA VAL A 127 -0.27 -3.24 13.22
C VAL A 127 0.17 -2.05 14.06
N LYS A 128 1.30 -1.45 13.65
CA LYS A 128 1.75 -0.16 14.18
C LYS A 128 0.94 0.97 13.54
N VAL A 129 0.42 1.87 14.37
CA VAL A 129 -0.39 3.02 13.93
C VAL A 129 0.23 4.32 14.42
N TRP A 130 0.50 5.26 13.52
CA TRP A 130 1.02 6.58 13.89
C TRP A 130 0.61 7.69 12.94
N LYS A 131 0.61 8.92 13.45
CA LYS A 131 0.32 10.13 12.70
C LYS A 131 1.59 10.95 12.48
N VAL A 132 1.69 11.58 11.31
CA VAL A 132 2.77 12.51 10.96
C VAL A 132 2.13 13.78 10.40
N TYR A 133 2.26 14.89 11.13
CA TYR A 133 1.81 16.19 10.66
C TYR A 133 2.86 16.80 9.73
N ASN A 134 2.41 17.33 8.60
CA ASN A 134 3.21 18.14 7.70
C ASN A 134 2.73 19.58 7.79
N SER A 135 3.51 20.43 8.46
CA SER A 135 3.20 21.85 8.65
C SER A 135 3.14 22.62 7.32
N LYS A 136 4.03 22.33 6.37
CA LYS A 136 4.08 23.00 5.06
C LYS A 136 2.80 22.79 4.24
N LYS A 137 2.18 21.61 4.35
CA LYS A 137 0.95 21.26 3.62
C LYS A 137 -0.30 21.35 4.50
N SER A 138 -0.15 21.74 5.77
CA SER A 138 -1.21 21.72 6.79
C SER A 138 -2.03 20.43 6.79
N LYS A 139 -1.35 19.28 6.64
CA LYS A 139 -1.97 17.96 6.39
C LYS A 139 -1.38 16.91 7.31
N THR A 140 -2.24 16.06 7.86
CA THR A 140 -1.84 14.92 8.69
C THR A 140 -1.89 13.64 7.88
N LYS A 141 -0.78 12.88 7.89
CA LYS A 141 -0.75 11.52 7.36
C LYS A 141 -0.93 10.51 8.49
N LEU A 142 -1.88 9.60 8.34
CA LEU A 142 -2.04 8.43 9.20
C LEU A 142 -1.39 7.23 8.50
N LYS A 143 -0.59 6.46 9.24
CA LYS A 143 0.10 5.27 8.71
C LYS A 143 -0.29 4.05 9.51
N LEU A 144 -0.59 2.97 8.80
CA LEU A 144 -0.77 1.62 9.35
C LEU A 144 0.34 0.75 8.77
N ARG A 145 1.19 0.16 9.62
CA ARG A 145 2.22 -0.78 9.18
C ARG A 145 2.00 -2.13 9.83
N PHE A 146 1.66 -3.11 9.01
CA PHE A 146 1.56 -4.50 9.40
C PHE A 146 2.95 -5.15 9.35
N GLN A 147 3.31 -5.87 10.41
CA GLN A 147 4.55 -6.64 10.46
C GLN A 147 4.28 -8.00 11.10
N GLU A 148 4.60 -9.07 10.38
CA GLU A 148 4.54 -10.44 10.88
C GLU A 148 5.53 -11.31 10.10
N GLY A 149 6.48 -11.96 10.80
CA GLY A 149 7.53 -12.74 10.17
C GLY A 149 8.29 -11.93 9.12
N THR A 150 8.27 -12.39 7.87
CA THR A 150 8.90 -11.69 6.72
C THR A 150 7.98 -10.66 6.06
N ALA A 151 6.69 -10.66 6.38
CA ALA A 151 5.73 -9.72 5.81
C ALA A 151 5.85 -8.35 6.47
N ASP A 152 5.98 -7.31 5.65
CA ASP A 152 6.03 -5.92 6.06
C ASP A 152 5.24 -5.12 5.03
N TYR A 153 4.15 -4.49 5.44
CA TYR A 153 3.22 -3.81 4.55
C TYR A 153 2.77 -2.49 5.17
N ILE A 154 2.78 -1.42 4.40
CA ILE A 154 2.39 -0.10 4.88
C ILE A 154 1.23 0.46 4.07
N ILE A 155 0.30 1.09 4.78
CA ILE A 155 -0.81 1.84 4.23
C ILE A 155 -0.70 3.27 4.73
N ILE A 156 -0.85 4.23 3.82
CA ILE A 156 -0.73 5.65 4.12
C ILE A 156 -2.02 6.34 3.73
N PHE A 157 -2.64 6.99 4.70
CA PHE A 157 -3.80 7.85 4.53
C PHE A 157 -3.44 9.31 4.75
N GLU A 158 -4.21 10.21 4.17
CA GLU A 158 -4.30 11.61 4.55
C GLU A 158 -5.61 11.81 5.32
N GLU A 159 -5.54 12.45 6.48
CA GLU A 159 -6.72 12.75 7.28
C GLU A 159 -7.41 14.01 6.73
N ASP A 160 -8.68 13.87 6.36
CA ASP A 160 -9.56 15.00 6.04
C ASP A 160 -10.41 15.31 7.27
N ASN A 161 -9.94 16.27 8.06
CA ASN A 161 -10.63 16.70 9.27
C ASN A 161 -11.99 17.37 8.97
N LYS A 162 -12.15 17.99 7.79
CA LYS A 162 -13.41 18.67 7.44
C LYS A 162 -14.51 17.67 7.14
N LYS A 163 -14.16 16.57 6.47
CA LYS A 163 -15.11 15.52 6.07
C LYS A 163 -15.16 14.33 7.04
N SER A 164 -14.43 14.40 8.15
CA SER A 164 -14.24 13.28 9.08
C SER A 164 -13.94 11.95 8.36
N SER A 165 -13.00 11.99 7.41
CA SER A 165 -12.65 10.84 6.56
C SER A 165 -11.15 10.68 6.39
N TYR A 166 -10.75 9.50 5.89
CA TYR A 166 -9.37 9.21 5.51
C TYR A 166 -9.31 9.04 4.01
N ARG A 167 -8.46 9.81 3.33
CA ARG A 167 -8.14 9.59 1.92
C ARG A 167 -6.99 8.60 1.83
N LEU A 168 -7.20 7.45 1.20
CA LEU A 168 -6.11 6.52 0.92
C LEU A 168 -5.15 7.16 -0.09
N ILE A 169 -3.87 7.24 0.29
CA ILE A 169 -2.82 7.82 -0.56
C ILE A 169 -2.11 6.71 -1.31
N THR A 170 -1.65 5.69 -0.60
CA THR A 170 -0.88 4.59 -1.17
C THR A 170 -0.83 3.42 -0.19
N ALA A 171 -0.53 2.24 -0.71
CA ALA A 171 -0.28 1.04 0.09
C ALA A 171 0.71 0.13 -0.65
N PHE A 172 1.70 -0.41 0.05
CA PHE A 172 2.73 -1.24 -0.56
C PHE A 172 3.53 -2.08 0.43
N PRO A 173 4.15 -3.18 -0.03
CA PRO A 173 5.11 -3.96 0.75
C PRO A 173 6.38 -3.16 1.03
N VAL A 174 6.82 -3.12 2.28
CA VAL A 174 8.06 -2.44 2.67
C VAL A 174 9.22 -3.41 2.53
N VAL A 175 9.86 -3.39 1.36
CA VAL A 175 10.92 -4.35 1.01
C VAL A 175 12.32 -3.76 1.25
N LEU A 176 12.52 -2.48 0.94
CA LEU A 176 13.82 -1.81 1.07
C LEU A 176 14.21 -1.59 2.53
N LYS A 177 15.45 -1.97 2.88
CA LYS A 177 16.03 -1.77 4.23
C LYS A 177 16.00 -0.31 4.68
N GLY A 178 16.25 0.62 3.75
CA GLY A 178 16.16 2.06 3.99
C GLY A 178 14.75 2.50 4.37
N SER A 179 13.73 2.02 3.66
CA SER A 179 12.31 2.28 3.95
C SER A 179 11.89 1.69 5.29
N LYS A 180 12.29 0.45 5.61
CA LYS A 180 12.05 -0.16 6.93
C LYS A 180 12.59 0.70 8.06
N ARG A 181 13.90 1.03 8.01
CA ARG A 181 14.57 1.90 9.00
C ARG A 181 13.89 3.27 9.14
N LYS A 182 13.47 3.86 8.02
CA LYS A 182 12.75 5.14 8.00
C LYS A 182 11.42 5.04 8.75
N PHE A 183 10.64 4.00 8.51
CA PHE A 183 9.35 3.82 9.17
C PHE A 183 9.50 3.45 10.64
N ASP A 184 10.51 2.65 11.01
CA ASP A 184 10.82 2.35 12.42
C ASP A 184 11.13 3.63 13.19
N LYS A 185 12.07 4.44 12.69
CA LYS A 185 12.42 5.74 13.29
C LYS A 185 11.22 6.67 13.42
N GLN A 186 10.32 6.70 12.43
CA GLN A 186 9.12 7.53 12.50
C GLN A 186 8.15 7.04 13.58
N TYR A 187 7.96 5.74 13.70
CA TYR A 187 7.10 5.14 14.72
C TYR A 187 7.66 5.36 16.13
N GLU A 188 8.96 5.12 16.34
CA GLU A 188 9.64 5.38 17.62
C GLU A 188 9.50 6.84 18.06
N ARG A 189 9.73 7.79 17.15
CA ARG A 189 9.53 9.22 17.42
C ARG A 189 8.10 9.52 17.85
N TYR A 190 7.12 8.94 17.15
CA TYR A 190 5.71 9.10 17.51
C TYR A 190 5.41 8.54 18.91
N GLN A 191 5.95 7.37 19.25
CA GLN A 191 5.79 6.79 20.58
C GLN A 191 6.42 7.67 21.68
N LYS A 192 7.59 8.27 21.43
CA LYS A 192 8.24 9.20 22.37
C LYS A 192 7.43 10.47 22.61
N ILE A 193 6.76 11.00 21.58
CA ILE A 193 5.87 12.16 21.73
C ILE A 193 4.58 11.78 22.48
N LYS A 194 4.08 10.56 22.26
CA LYS A 194 2.82 10.08 22.84
C LYS A 194 2.94 9.68 24.31
N LYS A 195 4.13 9.23 24.75
CA LYS A 195 4.43 9.08 26.18
C LYS A 195 4.75 10.47 26.73
N PRO A 196 3.97 11.03 27.67
CA PRO A 196 4.39 12.25 28.36
C PRO A 196 5.77 12.01 28.98
N ALA A 197 6.62 13.04 28.99
CA ALA A 197 7.82 13.05 29.80
C ALA A 197 7.39 12.94 31.27
N GLY A 198 7.67 11.79 31.90
CA GLY A 198 7.27 11.51 33.28
C GLY A 198 6.12 10.53 33.38
N SER A 199 6.46 9.24 33.38
CA SER A 199 5.72 8.18 34.07
C SER A 199 6.65 7.57 35.10
#